data_AF-A0A940J279-F1
#
_entry.id   AF-A0A940J279-F1
#
_cell.length_a   1.000
_cell.length_b   1.000
_cell.length_c   1.000
_cell.angle_alpha   90.00
_cell.angle_beta   90.00
_cell.angle_gamma   90.00
#
_symmetry.space_group_name_H-M   'P 1'
#
loop_
_entity.id
_entity.type
_entity.pdbx_description
1 polymer ?
#
loop_
_entity_poly.entity_id
_entity_poly.type
_entity_poly.pdbx_seq_one_letter_code
_entity_poly.pdbx_strand_id
1 'polypeptide(L)'
;FFEKTKRMPTDIQAADYSATMTYLKAVQAAKSTDADKVMAQLKKTPIDDFYAKGQIRADGRMVHDMYLVEVKSPAESKQPWDYLKVITKLPGDQVFTTKAESKCALWK
;
A
#
# COMPACT_ATOMS: atom_id res chain seq x y z
N PHE A 1 -14.83 3.01 -8.14
CA PHE A 1 -14.83 1.54 -8.33
C PHE A 1 -16.25 0.98 -8.33
N PHE A 2 -17.00 1.13 -7.23
CA PHE A 2 -18.37 0.58 -7.08
C PHE A 2 -19.30 0.90 -8.25
N GLU A 3 -19.30 2.13 -8.77
CA GLU A 3 -20.12 2.52 -9.92
C GLU A 3 -19.93 1.59 -11.15
N LYS A 4 -18.70 1.12 -11.39
CA LYS A 4 -18.33 0.28 -12.52
C LYS A 4 -18.55 -1.21 -12.27
N THR A 5 -18.34 -1.68 -11.05
CA THR A 5 -18.27 -3.12 -10.72
C THR A 5 -19.41 -3.61 -9.84
N LYS A 6 -20.23 -2.69 -9.31
CA LYS A 6 -21.35 -2.94 -8.40
C LYS A 6 -20.98 -3.73 -7.13
N ARG A 7 -19.72 -3.61 -6.69
CA ARG A 7 -19.19 -4.15 -5.43
C ARG A 7 -18.12 -3.23 -4.84
N MET A 8 -17.91 -3.27 -3.53
CA MET A 8 -16.80 -2.53 -2.92
C MET A 8 -15.44 -3.12 -3.36
N PRO A 9 -14.40 -2.29 -3.48
CA PRO A 9 -13.06 -2.79 -3.79
C PRO A 9 -12.52 -3.63 -2.64
N THR A 10 -11.74 -4.65 -2.96
CA THR A 10 -10.84 -5.29 -1.99
C THR A 10 -9.60 -4.42 -1.78
N ASP A 11 -8.84 -4.71 -0.72
CA ASP A 11 -7.53 -4.10 -0.48
C ASP A 11 -6.63 -4.15 -1.73
N ILE A 12 -6.52 -5.33 -2.35
CA ILE A 12 -5.72 -5.54 -3.57
C ILE A 12 -6.17 -4.63 -4.72
N GLN A 13 -7.47 -4.43 -4.94
CA GLN A 13 -7.96 -3.55 -6.02
C GLN A 13 -7.63 -2.07 -5.76
N ALA A 14 -7.58 -1.66 -4.49
CA ALA A 14 -7.12 -0.33 -4.13
C ALA A 14 -5.59 -0.21 -4.31
N ALA A 15 -4.84 -1.23 -3.88
CA ALA A 15 -3.39 -1.31 -4.04
C ALA A 15 -2.96 -1.29 -5.51
N ASP A 16 -3.66 -2.01 -6.40
CA ASP A 16 -3.38 -2.03 -7.84
C ASP A 16 -3.48 -0.62 -8.45
N TYR A 17 -4.51 0.14 -8.07
CA TYR A 17 -4.65 1.53 -8.51
C TYR A 17 -3.51 2.39 -7.97
N SER A 18 -3.22 2.30 -6.67
CA SER A 18 -2.16 3.09 -6.03
C SER A 18 -0.79 2.80 -6.66
N ALA A 19 -0.43 1.53 -6.83
CA ALA A 19 0.82 1.09 -7.45
C ALA A 19 0.92 1.57 -8.91
N THR A 20 -0.15 1.42 -9.69
CA THR A 20 -0.19 1.89 -11.09
C THR A 20 0.03 3.40 -11.16
N MET A 21 -0.72 4.18 -10.37
CA MET A 21 -0.60 5.63 -10.38
C MET A 21 0.77 6.11 -9.86
N THR A 22 1.32 5.41 -8.87
CA THR A 22 2.67 5.69 -8.36
C THR A 22 3.73 5.43 -9.42
N TYR A 23 3.66 4.31 -10.15
CA TYR A 23 4.55 4.00 -11.27
C TYR A 23 4.45 5.05 -12.38
N LEU A 24 3.24 5.39 -12.83
CA LEU A 24 3.03 6.37 -13.91
C LEU A 24 3.57 7.76 -13.54
N LYS A 25 3.37 8.20 -12.29
CA LYS A 25 3.96 9.45 -11.76
C LYS A 25 5.49 9.38 -11.76
N ALA A 26 6.07 8.25 -11.38
CA ALA A 26 7.52 8.06 -11.41
C ALA A 26 8.08 8.10 -12.84
N VAL A 27 7.43 7.44 -13.80
CA VAL A 27 7.77 7.52 -15.23
C VAL A 27 7.71 8.95 -15.74
N GLN A 28 6.65 9.68 -15.39
CA GLN A 28 6.48 11.09 -15.77
C GLN A 28 7.62 11.96 -15.22
N ALA A 29 7.96 11.80 -13.94
CA ALA A 29 9.03 12.57 -13.29
C ALA A 29 10.42 12.19 -13.84
N ALA A 30 10.67 10.91 -14.10
CA ALA A 30 11.91 10.42 -14.70
C ALA A 30 12.03 10.72 -16.20
N LYS A 31 10.92 11.11 -16.86
CA LYS A 31 10.80 11.29 -18.31
C LYS A 31 11.32 10.08 -19.09
N SER A 32 11.11 8.89 -18.54
CA SER A 32 11.67 7.65 -19.05
C SER A 32 10.92 6.45 -18.47
N THR A 33 10.87 5.37 -19.25
CA THR A 33 10.43 4.05 -18.80
C THR A 33 11.61 3.11 -18.50
N ASP A 34 12.84 3.63 -18.51
CA ASP A 34 14.02 2.89 -18.07
C ASP A 34 13.88 2.45 -16.61
N ALA A 35 14.11 1.17 -16.34
CA ALA A 35 13.80 0.57 -15.05
C ALA A 35 14.61 1.20 -13.91
N ASP A 36 15.91 1.46 -14.10
CA ASP A 36 16.77 2.01 -13.07
C ASP A 36 16.39 3.46 -12.75
N LYS A 37 16.11 4.27 -13.77
CA LYS A 37 15.62 5.65 -13.58
C LYS A 37 14.28 5.70 -12.85
N VAL A 38 13.35 4.81 -13.22
CA VAL A 38 12.03 4.75 -12.57
C VAL A 38 12.17 4.28 -11.12
N MET A 39 12.96 3.24 -10.86
CA MET A 39 13.20 2.75 -9.49
C MET A 39 13.88 3.79 -8.60
N ALA A 40 14.82 4.56 -9.13
CA ALA A 40 15.43 5.67 -8.40
C ALA A 40 14.39 6.73 -8.00
N GLN A 41 13.45 7.05 -8.90
CA GLN A 41 12.37 8.00 -8.62
C GLN A 41 11.36 7.44 -7.60
N LEU A 42 10.97 6.17 -7.75
CA LEU A 42 10.06 5.48 -6.85
C LEU A 42 10.59 5.43 -5.41
N LYS A 43 11.89 5.11 -5.23
CA LYS A 43 12.51 5.06 -3.90
C LYS A 43 12.75 6.44 -3.26
N LYS A 44 12.81 7.50 -4.05
CA LYS A 44 13.00 8.88 -3.57
C LYS A 44 11.70 9.57 -3.13
N THR A 45 10.55 9.11 -3.63
CA THR A 45 9.29 9.84 -3.53
C THR A 45 8.36 9.15 -2.53
N PRO A 46 7.97 9.82 -1.42
CA PRO A 46 6.91 9.31 -0.57
C PRO A 46 5.60 9.14 -1.35
N ILE A 47 4.85 8.10 -1.01
CA ILE A 47 3.51 7.85 -1.53
C ILE A 47 2.53 8.45 -0.52
N ASP A 48 1.63 9.28 -1.00
CA ASP A 48 0.51 9.84 -0.23
C ASP A 48 -0.71 9.87 -1.16
N ASP A 49 -1.54 8.84 -1.06
CA ASP A 49 -2.80 8.75 -1.80
C ASP A 49 -3.92 8.15 -0.93
N PHE A 50 -5.07 7.85 -1.54
CA PHE A 50 -6.22 7.31 -0.81
C PHE A 50 -5.99 5.90 -0.25
N TYR A 51 -5.04 5.14 -0.81
CA TYR A 51 -4.72 3.79 -0.36
C TYR A 51 -3.81 3.87 0.86
N ALA A 52 -2.71 4.63 0.76
CA ALA A 52 -1.71 4.64 1.81
C ALA A 52 -0.84 5.91 1.82
N LYS A 53 -0.24 6.14 3.00
CA LYS A 53 0.89 7.04 3.19
C LYS A 53 2.12 6.22 3.56
N GLY A 54 3.20 6.36 2.82
CA GLY A 54 4.35 5.48 3.00
C GLY A 54 5.51 5.78 2.06
N GLN A 55 6.47 4.85 1.99
CA GLN A 55 7.64 4.96 1.12
C GLN A 55 8.15 3.59 0.69
N ILE A 56 8.78 3.52 -0.49
CA ILE A 56 9.48 2.32 -0.96
C ILE A 56 10.89 2.34 -0.39
N ARG A 57 11.18 1.40 0.51
CA ARG A 57 12.48 1.24 1.18
C ARG A 57 13.55 0.68 0.24
N ALA A 58 14.79 0.64 0.75
CA ALA A 58 15.95 0.10 0.02
C ALA A 58 15.77 -1.36 -0.41
N ASP A 59 15.11 -2.19 0.40
CA ASP A 59 14.74 -3.59 0.10
C ASP A 59 13.61 -3.74 -0.92
N GLY A 60 13.08 -2.63 -1.45
CA GLY A 60 11.96 -2.61 -2.40
C GLY A 60 10.59 -2.73 -1.74
N ARG A 61 10.50 -2.79 -0.41
CA ARG A 61 9.22 -2.85 0.28
C ARG A 61 8.57 -1.47 0.37
N MET A 62 7.32 -1.36 -0.08
CA MET A 62 6.47 -0.22 0.25
C MET A 62 6.00 -0.36 1.70
N VAL A 63 6.53 0.46 2.60
CA VAL A 63 6.15 0.48 4.01
C VAL A 63 5.12 1.56 4.23
N HIS A 64 4.00 1.16 4.82
CA HIS A 64 2.85 1.98 5.18
C HIS A 64 2.21 1.37 6.44
N ASP A 65 1.29 2.09 7.08
CA ASP A 65 0.61 1.54 8.25
C ASP A 65 -0.37 0.43 7.85
N MET A 66 -0.44 -0.61 8.67
CA MET A 66 -1.39 -1.72 8.51
C MET A 66 -2.52 -1.58 9.54
N TYR A 67 -3.60 -2.35 9.36
CA TYR A 67 -4.72 -2.35 10.29
C TYR A 67 -5.03 -3.77 10.76
N LEU A 68 -5.13 -3.95 12.07
CA LEU A 68 -5.76 -5.14 12.64
C LEU A 68 -7.27 -4.92 12.59
N VAL A 69 -7.96 -5.84 11.93
CA VAL A 69 -9.42 -5.80 11.76
C VAL A 69 -10.04 -7.07 12.31
N GLU A 70 -11.27 -6.93 12.80
CA GLU A 70 -12.10 -8.05 13.24
C GLU A 70 -13.42 -8.01 12.47
N VAL A 71 -13.93 -9.19 12.13
CA VAL A 71 -15.22 -9.33 11.45
C VAL A 71 -16.33 -8.97 12.43
N LYS A 72 -17.25 -8.11 11.99
CA LYS A 72 -18.45 -7.75 12.74
C LYS A 72 -19.39 -8.94 12.90
N SER A 73 -20.08 -9.00 14.03
CA SER A 73 -21.25 -9.88 14.19
C SER A 73 -22.40 -9.43 13.27
N PRO A 74 -23.38 -10.30 12.99
CA PRO A 74 -24.53 -9.92 12.16
C PRO A 74 -25.30 -8.69 12.67
N ALA A 75 -25.40 -8.52 13.99
CA ALA A 75 -26.10 -7.39 14.60
C ALA A 75 -25.32 -6.05 14.46
N GLU A 76 -24.01 -6.10 14.25
CA GLU A 76 -23.16 -4.91 14.09
C GLU A 76 -23.07 -4.44 12.63
N SER A 77 -23.39 -5.30 11.66
CA SER A 77 -23.36 -4.98 10.23
C SER A 77 -24.66 -4.28 9.82
N LYS A 78 -24.56 -3.00 9.47
CA LYS A 78 -25.76 -2.15 9.25
C LYS A 78 -26.16 -2.02 7.78
N GLN A 79 -25.29 -2.42 6.86
CA GLN A 79 -25.49 -2.27 5.42
C GLN A 79 -24.52 -3.17 4.65
N PRO A 80 -24.78 -3.47 3.36
CA PRO A 80 -23.84 -4.20 2.54
C PRO A 80 -22.43 -3.59 2.60
N TRP A 81 -21.41 -4.46 2.72
CA TRP A 81 -19.99 -4.10 2.83
C TRP A 81 -19.54 -3.51 4.17
N ASP A 82 -20.43 -3.42 5.16
CA ASP A 82 -20.09 -3.03 6.54
C ASP A 82 -19.64 -4.23 7.39
N TYR A 83 -18.48 -4.81 7.06
CA TYR A 83 -18.10 -6.13 7.59
C TYR A 83 -17.02 -6.11 8.66
N LEU A 84 -16.26 -5.02 8.76
CA LEU A 84 -15.04 -4.98 9.57
C LEU A 84 -15.11 -3.85 10.60
N LYS A 85 -14.59 -4.12 11.80
CA LYS A 85 -14.19 -3.10 12.77
C LYS A 85 -12.67 -3.01 12.80
N VAL A 86 -12.14 -1.79 12.79
CA VAL A 86 -10.70 -1.55 12.99
C VAL A 86 -10.42 -1.63 14.47
N ILE A 87 -9.59 -2.60 14.87
CA ILE A 87 -9.19 -2.79 16.26
C ILE A 87 -8.02 -1.87 16.61
N THR A 88 -7.02 -1.85 15.74
CA THR A 88 -5.88 -0.94 15.91
C THR A 88 -5.18 -0.66 14.59
N LYS A 89 -4.55 0.50 14.54
CA LYS A 89 -3.61 0.89 13.49
C LYS A 89 -2.21 0.47 13.92
N LEU A 90 -1.53 -0.26 13.06
CA LEU A 90 -0.20 -0.80 13.30
C LEU A 90 0.83 0.01 12.49
N PRO A 91 1.73 0.74 13.16
CA PRO A 91 2.76 1.52 12.48
C PRO A 91 3.61 0.67 11.53
N GLY A 92 3.89 1.18 10.32
CA GLY A 92 4.65 0.46 9.31
C GLY A 92 6.05 0.02 9.76
N ASP A 93 6.70 0.76 10.64
CA ASP A 93 8.02 0.41 11.19
C ASP A 93 7.99 -0.76 12.19
N GLN A 94 6.81 -1.13 12.70
CA GLN A 94 6.62 -2.24 13.65
C GLN A 94 6.15 -3.55 13.00
N VAL A 95 5.54 -3.49 11.82
CA VAL A 95 4.92 -4.67 11.18
C VAL A 95 5.72 -5.24 10.01
N PHE A 96 6.49 -4.42 9.31
CA PHE A 96 7.34 -4.90 8.23
C PHE A 96 8.69 -5.36 8.80
N THR A 97 9.30 -6.37 8.16
CA THR A 97 10.61 -6.90 8.56
C THR A 97 11.61 -5.78 8.79
N THR A 98 12.25 -5.82 9.96
CA THR A 98 13.28 -4.85 10.35
C THR A 98 14.55 -5.04 9.52
N LYS A 99 15.43 -4.05 9.55
CA LYS A 99 16.72 -4.17 8.85
C LYS A 99 17.57 -5.33 9.42
N ALA A 100 17.58 -5.49 10.74
CA ALA A 100 18.35 -6.53 11.43
C ALA A 100 17.88 -7.96 11.10
N GLU A 101 16.58 -8.14 10.86
CA GLU A 101 15.99 -9.44 10.54
C GLU A 101 15.89 -9.70 9.03
N SER A 102 16.25 -8.71 8.21
CA SER A 102 16.10 -8.80 6.77
C SER A 102 17.02 -9.87 6.18
N LYS A 103 16.44 -10.70 5.30
CA LYS A 103 17.19 -11.65 4.46
C LYS A 103 17.49 -11.07 3.07
N CYS A 104 17.17 -9.80 2.82
CA CYS A 104 17.48 -9.14 1.56
C CYS A 104 18.99 -8.86 1.48
N ALA A 105 19.70 -9.57 0.60
CA ALA A 105 21.15 -9.41 0.42
C ALA A 105 21.55 -7.98 -0.02
N LEU A 106 20.60 -7.21 -0.58
CA LEU A 106 20.77 -5.83 -1.02
C LEU A 106 20.48 -4.79 0.07
N TRP A 107 20.04 -5.21 1.26
CA TRP A 107 19.73 -4.31 2.39
C TRP A 107 20.48 -4.74 3.64
N LYS A 108 21.80 -4.50 3.64
CA LYS A 108 22.70 -4.70 4.79
C LYS A 108 22.83 -3.44 5.63
#